data_AF-A0A3M1H455-F1
#
_entry.id   AF-A0A3M1H455-F1
#
_cell.length_a   1.000
_cell.length_b   1.000
_cell.length_c   1.000
_cell.angle_alpha   90.00
_cell.angle_beta   90.00
_cell.angle_gamma   90.00
#
_symmetry.space_group_name_H-M   'P 1'
#
loop_
_entity.id
_entity.type
_entity.pdbx_description
1 polymer ?
#
loop_
_entity_poly.entity_id
_entity_poly.type
_entity_poly.pdbx_seq_one_letter_code
_entity_poly.pdbx_strand_id
1 'polypeptide(L)'
;MTVAVQEQTPLINLKLVRVHLIASIAFLIIAMLMGIFYALQLNNMYPFPGIEWLSPGRIRMIHTNGVAYGFIVNGFLGALYWAVPRLTRRRPLSDRLGWLIFWVYQFIVLWAVVGILSGHGQAV
;
A
#
# COMPACT_ATOMS: atom_id res chain seq x y z
N MET A 1 -12.14 8.40 -48.13
CA MET A 1 -12.61 7.51 -47.04
C MET A 1 -11.61 7.60 -45.91
N THR A 2 -11.91 8.36 -44.85
CA THR A 2 -11.09 8.42 -43.64
C THR A 2 -11.46 7.21 -42.77
N VAL A 3 -10.57 6.22 -42.71
CA VAL A 3 -10.74 5.10 -41.78
C VAL A 3 -10.63 5.67 -40.36
N ALA A 4 -11.74 5.69 -39.62
CA ALA A 4 -11.70 6.03 -38.20
C ALA A 4 -10.81 5.00 -37.51
N VAL A 5 -9.63 5.42 -37.06
CA VAL A 5 -8.76 4.61 -36.21
C VAL A 5 -9.50 4.46 -34.89
N GLN A 6 -10.19 3.33 -34.69
CA GLN A 6 -10.70 2.97 -33.37
C GLN A 6 -9.50 2.85 -32.43
N GLU A 7 -9.38 3.75 -31.45
CA GLU A 7 -8.41 3.61 -30.38
C GLU A 7 -8.64 2.26 -29.69
N GLN A 8 -7.79 1.28 -30.01
CA GLN A 8 -7.79 0.01 -29.32
C GLN A 8 -7.39 0.28 -27.88
N THR A 9 -8.31 0.02 -26.96
CA THR A 9 -8.02 0.23 -25.55
C THR A 9 -6.89 -0.71 -25.11
N PRO A 10 -5.87 -0.21 -24.40
CA PRO A 10 -4.64 -0.94 -24.17
C PRO A 10 -4.88 -2.18 -23.30
N LEU A 11 -4.14 -3.25 -23.57
CA LEU A 11 -4.22 -4.53 -22.82
C LEU A 11 -4.03 -4.32 -21.30
N ILE A 12 -3.17 -3.37 -20.92
CA ILE A 12 -2.81 -3.09 -19.53
C ILE A 12 -3.09 -1.63 -19.23
N ASN A 13 -3.76 -1.39 -18.10
CA ASN A 13 -3.90 -0.05 -17.55
C ASN A 13 -2.64 0.35 -16.77
N LEU A 14 -1.67 0.93 -17.47
CA LEU A 14 -0.39 1.33 -16.86
C LEU A 14 -0.54 2.40 -15.78
N LYS A 15 -1.58 3.24 -15.85
CA LYS A 15 -1.82 4.25 -14.81
C LYS A 15 -2.15 3.58 -13.47
N LEU A 16 -3.03 2.58 -13.49
CA LEU A 16 -3.40 1.80 -12.30
C LEU A 16 -2.20 1.05 -11.71
N VAL A 17 -1.37 0.43 -12.57
CA VAL A 17 -0.13 -0.24 -12.13
C VAL A 17 0.81 0.76 -11.45
N ARG A 18 1.05 1.93 -12.08
CA ARG A 18 1.96 2.94 -11.54
C ARG A 18 1.51 3.45 -10.17
N VAL A 19 0.22 3.74 -9.98
CA VAL A 19 -0.25 4.25 -8.67
C VAL A 19 -0.10 3.22 -7.57
N HIS A 20 -0.30 1.92 -7.85
CA HIS A 20 -0.03 0.85 -6.88
C HIS A 20 1.46 0.79 -6.52
N LEU A 21 2.36 0.88 -7.50
CA LEU A 21 3.81 0.87 -7.24
C LEU A 21 4.28 2.12 -6.49
N ILE A 22 3.76 3.30 -6.83
CA ILE A 22 4.05 4.54 -6.11
C ILE A 22 3.56 4.44 -4.66
N ALA A 23 2.32 3.97 -4.44
CA ALA A 23 1.79 3.74 -3.11
C ALA A 23 2.63 2.73 -2.32
N SER A 24 3.04 1.62 -2.95
CA SER A 24 3.91 0.61 -2.36
C SER A 24 5.23 1.21 -1.86
N ILE A 25 5.92 2.00 -2.69
CA ILE A 25 7.18 2.66 -2.31
C ILE A 25 6.93 3.71 -1.20
N ALA A 26 5.84 4.47 -1.27
CA ALA A 26 5.51 5.45 -0.24
C ALA A 26 5.30 4.76 1.13
N PHE A 27 4.52 3.67 1.18
CA PHE A 27 4.33 2.90 2.40
C PHE A 27 5.61 2.21 2.88
N LEU A 28 6.49 1.77 1.96
CA LEU A 28 7.79 1.22 2.34
C LEU A 28 8.62 2.25 3.11
N ILE A 29 8.71 3.48 2.60
CA ILE A 29 9.45 4.55 3.26
C ILE A 29 8.87 4.82 4.65
N ILE A 30 7.55 4.98 4.76
CA ILE A 30 6.87 5.22 6.04
C ILE A 30 7.12 4.06 7.01
N ALA A 31 6.96 2.82 6.55
CA ALA A 31 7.13 1.63 7.38
C ALA A 31 8.59 1.48 7.86
N MET A 32 9.58 1.75 7.01
CA MET A 32 10.99 1.72 7.40
C MET A 32 11.31 2.81 8.42
N LEU A 33 10.78 4.03 8.27
CA LEU A 33 10.92 5.08 9.27
C LEU A 33 10.35 4.67 10.63
N MET A 34 9.17 4.04 10.66
CA MET A 34 8.59 3.52 11.89
C MET A 34 9.42 2.36 12.48
N GLY A 35 10.04 1.54 11.64
CA GLY A 35 10.99 0.51 12.09
C GLY A 35 12.22 1.11 12.77
N ILE A 36 12.78 2.18 12.20
CA ILE A 36 13.90 2.93 12.81
C ILE A 36 13.48 3.52 14.16
N PHE A 37 12.28 4.12 14.24
CA PHE A 37 11.75 4.65 15.49
C PHE A 37 11.61 3.57 16.57
N TYR A 38 11.09 2.39 16.21
CA TYR A 38 11.02 1.26 17.13
C TYR A 38 12.42 0.79 17.56
N ALA A 39 13.39 0.72 16.65
CA ALA A 39 14.77 0.37 16.97
C ALA A 39 15.43 1.36 17.95
N LEU A 40 15.18 2.67 17.81
CA LEU A 40 15.67 3.68 18.73
C LEU A 40 15.08 3.54 20.14
N GLN A 41 13.85 3.04 20.27
CA GLN A 41 13.25 2.73 21.57
C GLN A 41 13.95 1.56 22.27
N LEU A 42 14.38 0.55 21.52
CA LEU A 42 15.13 -0.59 22.07
C LEU A 42 16.55 -0.22 22.54
N ASN A 43 17.09 0.90 22.05
CA ASN A 43 18.43 1.39 22.39
C ASN A 43 18.40 2.63 23.30
N ASN A 44 17.26 2.93 23.94
CA ASN A 44 17.09 4.10 24.81
C ASN A 44 17.48 5.46 24.16
N MET A 45 17.43 5.56 22.83
CA MET A 45 17.77 6.77 22.05
C MET A 45 16.54 7.37 21.37
N TYR A 46 15.34 7.06 21.87
CA TYR A 46 14.11 7.51 21.23
C TYR A 46 13.83 9.00 21.50
N PRO A 47 13.66 9.85 20.46
CA PRO A 47 13.51 11.29 20.63
C PRO A 47 12.14 11.72 21.20
N PHE A 48 11.14 10.84 21.28
CA PHE A 48 9.78 11.16 21.72
C PHE A 48 9.29 10.33 22.92
N PRO A 49 10.00 10.30 24.05
CA PRO A 49 9.58 9.52 25.21
C PRO A 49 8.27 10.06 25.80
N GLY A 50 7.44 9.16 26.36
CA GLY A 50 6.21 9.52 27.08
C GLY A 50 4.99 9.85 26.21
N ILE A 51 5.11 9.87 24.88
CA ILE A 51 3.97 10.07 23.98
C ILE A 51 3.26 8.73 23.73
N GLU A 52 2.04 8.58 24.25
CA GLU A 52 1.26 7.32 24.20
C GLU A 52 1.03 6.82 22.77
N TRP A 53 0.73 7.74 21.83
CA TRP A 53 0.51 7.43 20.41
C TRP A 53 1.74 6.82 19.74
N LEU A 54 2.92 7.14 20.26
CA LEU A 54 4.23 6.67 19.80
C LEU A 54 4.83 5.61 20.74
N SER A 55 3.98 4.95 21.54
CA SER A 55 4.40 3.84 22.39
C SER A 55 4.99 2.67 21.58
N PRO A 56 5.90 1.87 22.17
CA PRO A 56 6.56 0.78 21.46
C PRO A 56 5.63 -0.23 20.81
N GLY A 57 4.54 -0.59 21.49
CA GLY A 57 3.52 -1.47 20.93
C GLY A 57 2.88 -0.91 19.66
N ARG A 58 2.53 0.40 19.65
CA ARG A 58 1.89 1.06 18.51
C ARG A 58 2.85 1.22 17.35
N ILE A 59 4.07 1.71 17.57
CA ILE A 59 5.05 1.87 16.48
C ILE A 59 5.41 0.54 15.85
N ARG A 60 5.59 -0.51 16.66
CA ARG A 60 5.83 -1.88 16.13
C ARG A 60 4.70 -2.32 15.21
N MET A 61 3.45 -2.15 15.65
CA MET A 61 2.29 -2.50 14.84
C MET A 61 2.20 -1.67 13.56
N ILE A 62 2.50 -0.36 13.60
CA ILE A 62 2.52 0.47 12.38
C ILE A 62 3.61 0.00 11.43
N HIS A 63 4.81 -0.33 11.93
CA HIS A 63 5.90 -0.85 11.10
C HIS A 63 5.49 -2.15 10.40
N THR A 64 5.07 -3.18 11.15
CA THR A 64 4.77 -4.49 10.56
C THR A 64 3.57 -4.45 9.62
N ASN A 65 2.48 -3.76 10.00
CA ASN A 65 1.31 -3.60 9.15
C ASN A 65 1.61 -2.74 7.92
N GLY A 66 2.43 -1.69 8.08
CA GLY A 66 2.88 -0.83 6.99
C GLY A 66 3.71 -1.60 5.96
N VAL A 67 4.61 -2.47 6.40
CA VAL A 67 5.36 -3.36 5.50
C VAL A 67 4.43 -4.36 4.81
N ALA A 68 3.63 -5.10 5.57
CA ALA A 68 2.80 -6.18 5.02
C ALA A 68 1.70 -5.65 4.10
N TYR A 69 0.85 -4.76 4.61
CA TYR A 69 -0.35 -4.31 3.90
C TYR A 69 -0.09 -3.04 3.08
N GLY A 70 0.74 -2.13 3.56
CA GLY A 70 1.09 -0.92 2.82
C GLY A 70 2.01 -1.20 1.64
N PHE A 71 3.19 -1.78 1.90
CA PHE A 71 4.20 -2.03 0.87
C PHE A 71 3.92 -3.29 0.04
N ILE A 72 3.92 -4.48 0.65
CA ILE A 72 3.93 -5.75 -0.07
C ILE A 72 2.65 -5.93 -0.89
N VAL A 73 1.47 -5.74 -0.30
CA VAL A 73 0.20 -5.97 -1.02
C VAL A 73 -0.01 -4.96 -2.16
N ASN A 74 0.33 -3.67 -1.98
CA ASN A 74 0.26 -2.73 -3.10
C ASN A 74 1.22 -3.12 -4.24
N GLY A 75 2.44 -3.54 -3.90
CA GLY A 75 3.41 -4.00 -4.88
C GLY A 75 2.92 -5.25 -5.61
N PHE A 76 2.33 -6.18 -4.87
CA PHE A 76 1.74 -7.41 -5.40
C PHE A 76 0.55 -7.14 -6.32
N LEU A 77 -0.40 -6.29 -5.92
CA LEU A 77 -1.54 -5.90 -6.76
C LEU A 77 -1.09 -5.19 -8.03
N GLY A 78 -0.15 -4.25 -7.93
CA GLY A 78 0.45 -3.59 -9.10
C GLY A 78 1.11 -4.59 -10.06
N ALA A 79 1.86 -5.55 -9.53
CA ALA A 79 2.48 -6.62 -10.31
C ALA A 79 1.45 -7.52 -10.98
N LEU A 80 0.36 -7.90 -10.29
CA LEU A 80 -0.72 -8.70 -10.87
C LEU A 80 -1.44 -7.98 -12.01
N TYR A 81 -1.79 -6.70 -11.83
CA TYR A 81 -2.41 -5.88 -12.88
C TYR A 81 -1.53 -5.74 -14.13
N TRP A 82 -0.22 -5.93 -14.00
CA TRP A 82 0.72 -5.93 -15.11
C TRP A 82 0.97 -7.32 -15.70
N ALA A 83 1.19 -8.33 -14.87
CA ALA A 83 1.62 -9.67 -15.27
C ALA A 83 0.45 -10.51 -15.83
N VAL A 84 -0.70 -10.50 -15.16
CA VAL A 84 -1.84 -11.36 -15.53
C VAL A 84 -2.34 -11.07 -16.95
N PRO A 85 -2.52 -9.80 -17.37
CA PRO A 85 -2.97 -9.53 -18.74
C PRO A 85 -1.94 -9.94 -19.80
N ARG A 86 -0.65 -9.87 -19.50
CA ARG A 86 0.43 -10.31 -20.41
C ARG A 86 0.44 -11.82 -20.60
N LEU A 87 0.31 -12.56 -19.49
CA LEU A 87 0.34 -14.02 -19.49
C LEU A 87 -0.91 -14.60 -20.15
N THR A 88 -2.09 -14.04 -19.87
CA THR A 88 -3.37 -14.54 -20.39
C THR A 88 -3.76 -13.95 -21.75
N ARG A 89 -3.06 -12.90 -22.21
CA ARG A 89 -3.43 -12.07 -23.36
C ARG A 89 -4.88 -11.57 -23.30
N ARG A 90 -5.42 -11.40 -22.09
CA ARG A 90 -6.79 -10.92 -21.83
C ARG A 90 -6.76 -9.75 -20.86
N ARG A 91 -7.67 -8.81 -21.06
CA ARG A 91 -7.80 -7.64 -20.19
C ARG A 91 -8.50 -8.02 -18.88
N PRO A 92 -8.19 -7.34 -17.75
CA PRO A 92 -8.99 -7.45 -16.54
C PRO A 92 -10.46 -7.09 -16.82
N LEU A 93 -11.37 -7.67 -16.04
CA LEU A 93 -12.83 -7.53 -16.23
C LEU A 93 -13.29 -6.07 -16.39
N SER A 94 -12.74 -5.16 -15.60
CA SER A 94 -13.10 -3.74 -15.66
C SER A 94 -11.99 -2.86 -15.08
N ASP A 95 -11.59 -1.82 -15.83
CA ASP A 95 -10.67 -0.79 -15.35
C ASP A 95 -11.26 -0.01 -14.17
N ARG A 96 -12.59 0.23 -14.17
CA ARG A 96 -13.28 0.94 -13.08
C ARG A 96 -13.22 0.15 -11.77
N LEU A 97 -13.40 -1.17 -11.86
CA LEU A 97 -13.28 -2.05 -10.70
C LEU A 97 -11.85 -2.05 -10.15
N GLY A 98 -10.84 -2.03 -11.03
CA GLY A 98 -9.44 -1.91 -10.61
C GLY A 98 -9.15 -0.63 -9.82
N TRP A 99 -9.66 0.52 -10.29
CA TRP A 99 -9.56 1.78 -9.56
C TRP A 99 -10.34 1.78 -8.24
N LEU A 100 -11.52 1.16 -8.20
CA LEU A 100 -12.28 1.00 -6.96
C LEU A 100 -11.48 0.21 -5.93
N ILE A 101 -10.90 -0.93 -6.34
CA ILE A 101 -10.05 -1.76 -5.48
C ILE A 101 -8.86 -0.94 -4.96
N PHE A 102 -8.19 -0.18 -5.83
CA PHE A 102 -7.07 0.68 -5.42
C PHE A 102 -7.47 1.63 -4.30
N TRP A 103 -8.54 2.41 -4.49
CA TRP A 103 -8.98 3.42 -3.52
C TRP A 103 -9.46 2.79 -2.22
N VAL A 104 -10.34 1.78 -2.30
CA VAL A 104 -10.84 1.05 -1.12
C VAL A 104 -9.67 0.48 -0.33
N TYR A 105 -8.67 -0.08 -1.01
CA TYR A 105 -7.48 -0.62 -0.36
C TYR A 105 -6.67 0.47 0.36
N GLN A 106 -6.45 1.63 -0.27
CA GLN A 106 -5.76 2.74 0.40
C GLN A 106 -6.52 3.21 1.64
N PHE A 107 -7.85 3.31 1.56
CA PHE A 107 -8.70 3.67 2.71
C PHE A 107 -8.57 2.66 3.85
N ILE A 108 -8.57 1.36 3.55
CA ILE A 108 -8.41 0.31 4.58
C ILE A 108 -7.06 0.44 5.28
N VAL A 109 -5.97 0.63 4.52
CA VAL A 109 -4.62 0.78 5.10
C VAL A 109 -4.53 2.02 5.98
N LEU A 110 -5.05 3.16 5.52
CA LEU A 110 -5.07 4.39 6.31
C LEU A 110 -5.94 4.25 7.56
N TRP A 111 -7.09 3.59 7.44
CA TRP A 111 -7.98 3.34 8.57
C TRP A 111 -7.32 2.41 9.61
N ALA A 112 -6.57 1.41 9.17
CA ALA A 112 -5.80 0.55 10.06
C ALA A 112 -4.76 1.33 10.86
N VAL A 113 -4.08 2.31 10.26
CA VAL A 113 -3.13 3.18 10.98
C VAL A 113 -3.85 3.98 12.07
N VAL A 114 -5.02 4.55 11.77
CA VAL A 114 -5.84 5.27 12.76
C VAL A 114 -6.31 4.34 13.89
N GLY A 115 -6.72 3.11 13.56
CA GLY A 115 -7.09 2.08 14.54
C GLY A 115 -5.93 1.72 15.47
N ILE A 116 -4.73 1.51 14.91
CA ILE A 116 -3.52 1.21 15.70
C ILE A 116 -3.15 2.37 16.62
N LEU A 117 -3.17 3.61 16.11
CA LEU A 117 -2.84 4.81 16.89
C LEU A 117 -3.84 5.07 18.03
N SER A 118 -5.12 4.78 17.80
CA SER A 118 -6.17 4.87 18.82
C SER A 118 -6.21 3.68 19.80
N GLY A 119 -5.32 2.70 19.65
CA GLY A 119 -5.20 1.56 20.55
C GLY A 119 -6.13 0.37 20.24
N HIS A 120 -6.83 0.37 19.10
CA HIS A 120 -7.72 -0.71 18.67
C HIS A 120 -7.00 -1.83 17.91
N GLY A 121 -5.72 -2.07 18.19
CA GLY A 121 -4.94 -3.14 17.58
C GLY A 121 -5.12 -4.47 18.32
N GLN A 122 -5.41 -5.54 17.60
CA GLN A 122 -5.35 -6.89 18.16
C GLN A 122 -3.94 -7.45 17.99
N ALA A 123 -3.31 -7.82 19.10
CA ALA A 123 -2.15 -8.70 19.09
C ALA A 123 -2.68 -10.14 19.23
N VAL A 124 -2.30 -11.01 18.30
CA VAL A 124 -2.41 -12.46 18.50
C VAL A 124 -1.40 -12.88 19.57
#